data_AF-A0A1X0NI58-F1
#
_entry.id   AF-A0A1X0NI58-F1
#
_cell.length_a   1.000
_cell.length_b   1.000
_cell.length_c   1.000
_cell.angle_alpha   90.00
_cell.angle_beta   90.00
_cell.angle_gamma   90.00
#
_symmetry.space_group_name_H-M   'P 1'
#
loop_
_entity.id
_entity.type
_entity.pdbx_description
1 polymer ?
#
loop_
_entity_poly.entity_id
_entity_poly.type
_entity_poly.pdbx_seq_one_letter_code
_entity_poly.pdbx_strand_id
1 'polypeptide(L)'
;MVLSFPTSTNDASRRIEYNMLYCPSISNFPLVDGFYFVKSEEERVTMIGIQTTTARRHETTVTAVIEFNKYLKNCFSDWAGVSKKISWEIIYIQPYDADERRQIKEWQGCTLNESGNYNLEEQGITARFWNEKVNQYQVNLSLGMAVRLVEALEGVRKREKLSKIEDLIQIRRQEMH
;
A
#
# COMPACT_ATOMS: atom_id res chain seq x y z
N MET A 1 4.67 1.85 13.57
CA MET A 1 4.44 0.39 13.74
C MET A 1 3.67 -0.10 12.51
N VAL A 2 3.82 -1.36 12.10
CA VAL A 2 3.25 -1.91 10.85
C VAL A 2 2.11 -2.87 11.20
N LEU A 3 1.00 -2.77 10.47
CA LEU A 3 -0.14 -3.66 10.59
C LEU A 3 -0.24 -4.51 9.33
N SER A 4 -0.45 -5.82 9.50
CA SER A 4 -0.90 -6.66 8.40
C SER A 4 -2.27 -6.17 7.94
N PHE A 5 -2.47 -6.09 6.63
CA PHE A 5 -3.76 -5.81 6.03
C PHE A 5 -4.42 -7.12 5.56
N PRO A 6 -5.75 -7.29 5.77
CA PRO A 6 -6.40 -8.58 5.66
C PRO A 6 -6.28 -9.16 4.25
N THR A 7 -6.29 -10.48 4.17
CA THR A 7 -6.09 -11.24 2.93
C THR A 7 -7.38 -11.43 2.14
N SER A 8 -8.53 -11.20 2.77
CA SER A 8 -9.85 -11.36 2.17
C SER A 8 -10.80 -10.27 2.60
N THR A 9 -11.77 -9.96 1.76
CA THR A 9 -12.93 -9.13 2.10
C THR A 9 -13.88 -9.80 3.11
N ASN A 10 -13.64 -11.07 3.45
CA ASN A 10 -14.42 -11.84 4.41
C ASN A 10 -13.80 -11.84 5.81
N ASP A 11 -12.61 -11.25 5.98
CA ASP A 11 -11.96 -11.14 7.28
C ASP A 11 -12.73 -10.18 8.20
N ALA A 12 -12.61 -10.37 9.52
CA ALA A 12 -13.30 -9.52 10.49
C ALA A 12 -12.89 -8.04 10.30
N SER A 13 -13.87 -7.17 10.13
CA SER A 13 -13.62 -5.74 9.97
C SER A 13 -13.08 -5.13 11.26
N ARG A 14 -12.18 -4.16 11.13
CA ARG A 14 -11.56 -3.43 12.24
C ARG A 14 -11.75 -1.93 12.09
N ARG A 15 -11.32 -1.15 13.08
CA ARG A 15 -11.29 0.32 12.94
C ARG A 15 -10.02 0.75 12.21
N ILE A 16 -10.06 1.92 11.59
CA ILE A 16 -8.87 2.54 11.02
C ILE A 16 -7.96 2.99 12.15
N GLU A 17 -6.71 2.57 12.10
CA GLU A 17 -5.63 3.07 12.93
C GLU A 17 -4.83 4.10 12.13
N TYR A 18 -4.83 5.33 12.63
CA TYR A 18 -4.11 6.42 12.00
C TYR A 18 -2.62 6.35 12.29
N ASN A 19 -1.81 6.84 11.34
CA ASN A 19 -0.35 6.86 11.38
C ASN A 19 0.30 5.47 11.48
N MET A 20 -0.45 4.44 11.07
CA MET A 20 -0.02 3.05 11.02
C MET A 20 0.06 2.57 9.58
N LEU A 21 1.19 1.96 9.22
CA LEU A 21 1.39 1.42 7.87
C LEU A 21 0.69 0.08 7.73
N TYR A 22 -0.29 0.01 6.83
CA TYR A 22 -0.94 -1.21 6.41
C TYR A 22 -0.15 -1.83 5.25
N CYS A 23 0.35 -3.04 5.48
CA CYS A 23 1.02 -3.86 4.47
C CYS A 23 0.05 -4.96 4.00
N PRO A 24 -0.42 -4.93 2.74
CA PRO A 24 -1.15 -6.04 2.15
C PRO A 24 -0.41 -7.35 2.27
N SER A 25 -1.11 -8.39 2.69
CA SER A 25 -0.52 -9.72 2.90
C SER A 25 -0.62 -10.63 1.67
N ILE A 26 -1.37 -10.23 0.63
CA ILE A 26 -1.52 -10.98 -0.62
C ILE A 26 -0.58 -10.46 -1.70
N SER A 27 -0.04 -11.37 -2.50
CA SER A 27 0.70 -11.01 -3.72
C SER A 27 -0.24 -10.32 -4.71
N ASN A 28 0.26 -9.30 -5.42
CA ASN A 28 -0.50 -8.51 -6.39
C ASN A 28 -1.76 -7.86 -5.79
N PHE A 29 -1.67 -7.40 -4.54
CA PHE A 29 -2.75 -6.62 -3.94
C PHE A 29 -3.10 -5.43 -4.84
N PRO A 30 -4.40 -5.13 -5.02
CA PRO A 30 -4.80 -4.08 -5.93
C PRO A 30 -4.22 -2.73 -5.52
N LEU A 31 -3.78 -1.97 -6.52
CA LEU A 31 -3.39 -0.57 -6.46
C LEU A 31 -2.11 -0.22 -5.71
N VAL A 32 -1.81 -0.77 -4.52
CA VAL A 32 -0.71 -0.28 -3.67
C VAL A 32 0.12 -1.40 -3.04
N ASP A 33 1.40 -1.15 -2.82
CA ASP A 33 2.29 -2.06 -2.07
C ASP A 33 2.15 -1.88 -0.54
N GLY A 34 1.60 -0.74 -0.13
CA GLY A 34 1.32 -0.40 1.26
C GLY A 34 0.56 0.91 1.33
N PHE A 35 -0.15 1.17 2.43
CA PHE A 35 -0.87 2.43 2.60
C PHE A 35 -1.08 2.76 4.07
N TYR A 36 -1.39 4.02 4.37
CA TYR A 36 -1.71 4.45 5.72
C TYR A 36 -2.69 5.61 5.70
N PHE A 37 -3.28 5.90 6.85
CA PHE A 37 -4.18 7.03 7.03
C PHE A 37 -3.54 8.05 7.95
N VAL A 38 -3.53 9.31 7.53
CA VAL A 38 -3.16 10.44 8.38
C VAL A 38 -4.42 11.21 8.71
N LYS A 39 -4.54 11.62 9.96
CA LYS A 39 -5.61 12.50 10.43
C LYS A 39 -5.00 13.82 10.87
N SER A 40 -5.41 14.92 10.25
CA SER A 40 -4.97 16.25 10.64
C SER A 40 -5.69 16.73 11.91
N GLU A 41 -5.20 17.81 12.50
CA GLU A 41 -5.83 18.49 13.63
C GLU A 41 -7.25 19.01 13.29
N GLU A 42 -7.51 19.31 12.02
CA GLU A 42 -8.84 19.71 11.52
C GLU A 42 -9.74 18.51 11.19
N GLU A 43 -9.41 17.31 11.66
CA GLU A 43 -10.18 16.08 11.44
C GLU A 43 -10.30 15.68 9.95
N ARG A 44 -9.43 16.21 9.09
CA ARG A 44 -9.31 15.77 7.70
C ARG A 44 -8.51 14.47 7.66
N VAL A 45 -9.03 13.50 6.92
CA VAL A 45 -8.36 12.22 6.73
C VAL A 45 -7.76 12.18 5.34
N THR A 46 -6.50 11.77 5.25
CA THR A 46 -5.83 11.48 3.98
C THR A 46 -5.40 10.04 3.97
N MET A 47 -5.79 9.29 2.94
CA MET A 47 -5.22 7.98 2.65
C MET A 47 -4.01 8.18 1.75
N ILE A 48 -2.87 7.67 2.19
CA ILE A 48 -1.62 7.74 1.44
C ILE A 48 -1.25 6.32 1.02
N GLY A 49 -1.37 6.05 -0.28
CA GLY A 49 -0.90 4.83 -0.91
C GLY A 49 0.56 4.94 -1.31
N ILE A 50 1.30 3.84 -1.19
CA ILE A 50 2.70 3.72 -1.58
C ILE A 50 2.79 2.70 -2.70
N GLN A 51 3.44 3.08 -3.80
CA GLN A 51 3.77 2.19 -4.90
C GLN A 51 5.27 2.27 -5.18
N THR A 52 5.93 1.13 -5.21
CA THR A 52 7.34 1.01 -5.61
C THR A 52 7.40 0.62 -7.08
N THR A 53 8.20 1.34 -7.87
CA THR A 53 8.30 1.03 -9.30
C THR A 53 9.63 1.45 -9.91
N THR A 54 10.14 0.65 -10.83
CA THR A 54 11.28 1.00 -11.68
C THR A 54 10.85 1.54 -13.04
N ALA A 55 9.54 1.55 -13.32
CA ALA A 55 8.98 1.94 -14.60
C ALA A 55 8.66 3.45 -14.65
N ARG A 56 8.73 4.02 -15.86
CA ARG A 56 8.32 5.41 -16.12
C ARG A 56 6.81 5.63 -15.98
N ARG A 57 6.06 4.58 -16.25
CA ARG A 57 4.61 4.57 -16.14
C ARG A 57 4.21 3.34 -15.36
N HIS A 58 3.45 3.55 -14.30
CA HIS A 58 2.78 2.46 -13.60
C HIS A 58 1.34 2.44 -14.09
N GLU A 59 1.00 1.47 -14.93
CA GLU A 59 -0.37 1.34 -15.42
C GLU A 59 -1.29 1.00 -14.25
N THR A 60 -2.05 2.01 -13.81
CA THR A 60 -3.16 1.82 -12.87
C THR A 60 -4.40 1.54 -13.69
N THR A 61 -5.13 0.48 -13.34
CA THR A 61 -6.40 0.15 -13.99
C THR A 61 -7.57 0.56 -13.11
N VAL A 62 -8.69 0.91 -13.72
CA VAL A 62 -9.94 1.19 -12.98
C VAL A 62 -10.36 -0.01 -12.12
N THR A 63 -10.14 -1.22 -12.61
CA THR A 63 -10.38 -2.47 -11.87
C THR A 63 -9.60 -2.49 -10.55
N ALA A 64 -8.30 -2.16 -10.57
CA ALA A 64 -7.48 -2.14 -9.37
C ALA A 64 -7.97 -1.09 -8.36
N VAL A 65 -8.36 0.10 -8.83
CA VAL A 65 -8.90 1.14 -7.93
C VAL A 65 -10.22 0.71 -7.29
N ILE A 66 -11.14 0.11 -8.07
CA ILE A 66 -12.43 -0.37 -7.56
C ILE A 66 -12.21 -1.50 -6.54
N GLU A 67 -11.36 -2.47 -6.85
CA GLU A 67 -11.06 -3.59 -5.96
C GLU A 67 -10.40 -3.13 -4.67
N PHE A 68 -9.44 -2.21 -4.75
CA PHE A 68 -8.84 -1.62 -3.58
C PHE A 68 -9.87 -0.93 -2.68
N ASN A 69 -10.79 -0.14 -3.25
CA ASN A 69 -11.87 0.48 -2.49
C ASN A 69 -12.83 -0.54 -1.86
N LYS A 70 -13.07 -1.70 -2.51
CA LYS A 70 -13.84 -2.80 -1.91
C LYS A 70 -13.12 -3.40 -0.71
N TYR A 71 -11.81 -3.59 -0.79
CA TYR A 71 -11.01 -4.02 0.36
C TYR A 71 -11.13 -3.03 1.53
N LEU A 72 -10.99 -1.73 1.28
CA LEU A 72 -11.16 -0.72 2.33
C LEU A 72 -12.56 -0.78 2.97
N LYS A 73 -13.60 -0.85 2.15
CA LYS A 73 -15.00 -0.93 2.62
C LYS A 73 -15.28 -2.16 3.48
N ASN A 74 -14.72 -3.30 3.11
CA ASN A 74 -15.01 -4.56 3.80
C ASN A 74 -14.11 -4.75 5.03
N CYS A 75 -12.87 -4.29 4.98
CA CYS A 75 -11.91 -4.47 6.07
C CYS A 75 -12.04 -3.42 7.17
N PHE A 76 -12.63 -2.24 6.89
CA PHE A 76 -12.76 -1.15 7.86
C PHE A 76 -14.21 -0.84 8.22
N SER A 77 -14.56 -1.09 9.48
CA SER A 77 -15.90 -0.88 10.06
C SER A 77 -16.35 0.59 10.05
N ASP A 78 -15.41 1.54 10.07
CA ASP A 78 -15.61 2.99 10.04
C ASP A 78 -15.49 3.60 8.64
N TRP A 79 -15.23 2.79 7.61
CA TRP A 79 -15.01 3.27 6.23
C TRP A 79 -16.14 4.13 5.70
N ALA A 80 -17.40 3.76 5.95
CA ALA A 80 -18.56 4.50 5.42
C ALA A 80 -18.64 5.96 5.92
N GLY A 81 -18.08 6.24 7.11
CA GLY A 81 -17.96 7.60 7.63
C GLY A 81 -16.75 8.31 7.05
N VAL A 82 -15.60 7.64 7.05
CA VAL A 82 -14.32 8.20 6.61
C VAL A 82 -14.31 8.53 5.12
N SER A 83 -14.87 7.65 4.27
CA SER A 83 -14.84 7.80 2.81
C SER A 83 -15.53 9.05 2.27
N LYS A 84 -16.40 9.69 3.06
CA LYS A 84 -17.12 10.91 2.67
C LYS A 84 -16.24 12.17 2.67
N LYS A 85 -15.13 12.17 3.41
CA LYS A 85 -14.28 13.35 3.64
C LYS A 85 -12.81 13.08 3.38
N ILE A 86 -12.50 11.91 2.83
CA ILE A 86 -11.12 11.47 2.66
C ILE A 86 -10.50 12.05 1.39
N SER A 87 -9.27 12.51 1.50
CA SER A 87 -8.40 12.81 0.35
C SER A 87 -7.50 11.61 0.05
N TRP A 88 -7.18 11.39 -1.22
CA TRP A 88 -6.35 10.28 -1.65
C TRP A 88 -5.04 10.82 -2.21
N GLU A 89 -3.94 10.23 -1.78
CA GLU A 89 -2.61 10.52 -2.27
C GLU A 89 -1.88 9.23 -2.62
N ILE A 90 -1.09 9.26 -3.68
CA ILE A 90 -0.22 8.15 -4.10
C ILE A 90 1.21 8.65 -4.17
N ILE A 91 2.10 7.95 -3.47
CA ILE A 91 3.54 8.20 -3.51
C ILE A 91 4.20 7.07 -4.30
N TYR A 92 4.75 7.44 -5.46
CA TYR A 92 5.59 6.57 -6.26
C TYR A 92 7.03 6.65 -5.77
N ILE A 93 7.55 5.54 -5.25
CA ILE A 93 8.94 5.39 -4.83
C ILE A 93 9.73 4.74 -5.95
N GLN A 94 10.73 5.45 -6.47
CA GLN A 94 11.64 4.94 -7.50
C GLN A 94 13.06 4.76 -6.92
N PRO A 95 13.85 3.80 -7.43
CA PRO A 95 15.20 3.52 -6.92
C PRO A 95 16.15 4.70 -7.10
N TYR A 96 17.24 4.71 -6.33
CA TYR A 96 18.22 5.81 -6.31
C TYR A 96 18.90 6.07 -7.66
N ASP A 97 19.19 5.01 -8.38
CA ASP A 97 19.82 5.03 -9.70
C ASP A 97 18.78 4.91 -10.83
N ALA A 98 17.53 5.29 -10.57
CA ALA A 98 16.50 5.32 -11.61
C ALA A 98 16.98 6.21 -12.77
N ASP A 99 17.22 5.56 -13.92
CA ASP A 99 17.50 6.22 -15.20
C ASP A 99 16.54 7.40 -15.37
N GLU A 100 17.05 8.57 -15.72
CA GLU A 100 16.23 9.78 -15.93
C GLU A 100 15.08 9.56 -16.92
N ARG A 101 15.25 8.64 -17.87
CA ARG A 101 14.21 8.23 -18.83
C ARG A 101 13.11 7.40 -18.20
N ARG A 102 13.39 6.75 -17.07
CA ARG A 102 12.46 5.93 -16.29
C ARG A 102 11.84 6.68 -15.11
N GLN A 103 12.26 7.90 -14.85
CA GLN A 103 11.64 8.72 -13.80
C GLN A 103 10.19 9.08 -14.16
N ILE A 104 9.30 8.95 -13.18
CA ILE A 104 7.92 9.44 -13.28
C ILE A 104 7.96 10.96 -13.20
N LYS A 105 7.65 11.61 -14.32
CA LYS A 105 7.60 13.08 -14.45
C LYS A 105 6.20 13.59 -14.80
N GLU A 106 5.29 12.67 -15.10
CA GLU A 106 3.93 12.94 -15.55
C GLU A 106 2.96 12.29 -14.57
N TRP A 107 1.76 12.85 -14.50
CA TRP A 107 0.64 12.24 -13.79
C TRP A 107 0.35 10.85 -14.35
N GLN A 108 0.19 9.86 -13.47
CA GLN A 108 -0.13 8.50 -13.85
C GLN A 108 -1.64 8.38 -14.10
N GLY A 109 -2.00 8.04 -15.33
CA GLY A 109 -3.40 7.85 -15.70
C GLY A 109 -4.00 6.57 -15.13
N CYS A 110 -5.33 6.48 -15.20
CA CYS A 110 -6.09 5.27 -14.90
C CYS A 110 -6.71 4.71 -16.18
N THR A 111 -6.25 3.56 -16.62
CA THR A 111 -6.71 2.90 -17.85
C THR A 111 -8.05 2.21 -17.62
N LEU A 112 -8.98 2.38 -18.56
CA LEU A 112 -10.23 1.63 -18.60
C LEU A 112 -9.95 0.16 -18.89
N ASN A 113 -10.79 -0.74 -18.38
CA ASN A 113 -10.68 -2.16 -18.68
C ASN A 113 -12.01 -2.66 -19.26
N GLU A 114 -12.08 -2.68 -20.60
CA GLU A 114 -13.28 -3.13 -21.33
C GLU A 114 -13.63 -4.61 -21.07
N SER A 115 -12.67 -5.40 -20.56
CA SER A 115 -12.85 -6.82 -20.26
C SER A 115 -13.33 -7.12 -18.83
N GLY A 116 -13.54 -6.09 -18.00
CA GLY A 116 -13.88 -6.23 -16.58
C GLY A 116 -15.37 -6.51 -16.31
N ASN A 117 -15.66 -7.06 -15.12
CA ASN A 117 -17.02 -7.27 -14.61
C ASN A 117 -17.76 -5.98 -14.19
N TYR A 118 -17.14 -4.81 -14.38
CA TYR A 118 -17.70 -3.52 -13.98
C TYR A 118 -18.27 -2.80 -15.19
N ASN A 119 -19.44 -2.19 -15.03
CA ASN A 119 -20.07 -1.46 -16.13
C ASN A 119 -19.26 -0.18 -16.49
N LEU A 120 -19.47 0.33 -17.70
CA LEU A 120 -18.71 1.46 -18.23
C LEU A 120 -18.89 2.75 -17.42
N GLU A 121 -20.04 2.93 -16.76
CA GLU A 121 -20.33 4.11 -15.94
C GLU A 121 -19.47 4.12 -14.67
N GLU A 122 -19.43 3.00 -13.93
CA GLU A 122 -18.60 2.85 -12.73
C GLU A 122 -17.11 3.00 -13.06
N GLN A 123 -16.68 2.43 -14.19
CA GLN A 123 -15.32 2.62 -14.68
C GLN A 123 -15.03 4.10 -15.00
N GLY A 124 -15.95 4.79 -15.68
CA GLY A 124 -15.79 6.21 -16.00
C GLY A 124 -15.74 7.12 -14.78
N ILE A 125 -16.57 6.86 -13.77
CA ILE A 125 -16.55 7.58 -12.49
C ILE A 125 -15.22 7.35 -11.78
N THR A 126 -14.75 6.09 -11.73
CA THR A 126 -13.48 5.72 -11.09
C THR A 126 -12.29 6.38 -11.78
N ALA A 127 -12.24 6.34 -13.12
CA ALA A 127 -11.18 6.96 -13.89
C ALA A 127 -11.14 8.48 -13.65
N ARG A 128 -12.31 9.13 -13.60
CA ARG A 128 -12.41 10.57 -13.31
C ARG A 128 -11.93 10.88 -11.90
N PHE A 129 -12.37 10.12 -10.91
CA PHE A 129 -11.91 10.25 -9.54
C PHE A 129 -10.37 10.16 -9.47
N TRP A 130 -9.77 9.16 -10.09
CA TRP A 130 -8.32 9.00 -10.13
C TRP A 130 -7.61 10.21 -10.73
N ASN A 131 -8.07 10.67 -11.89
CA ASN A 131 -7.40 11.74 -12.63
C ASN A 131 -7.60 13.13 -11.98
N GLU A 132 -8.72 13.36 -11.29
CA GLU A 132 -9.09 14.69 -10.79
C GLU A 132 -8.97 14.86 -9.28
N LYS A 133 -8.97 13.78 -8.49
CA LYS A 133 -9.10 13.82 -7.03
C LYS A 133 -7.98 13.12 -6.26
N VAL A 134 -7.17 12.29 -6.92
CA VAL A 134 -6.05 11.58 -6.27
C VAL A 134 -4.77 12.37 -6.50
N ASN A 135 -4.19 12.98 -5.48
CA ASN A 135 -2.90 13.65 -5.64
C ASN A 135 -1.78 12.63 -5.83
N GLN A 136 -0.82 12.93 -6.69
CA GLN A 136 0.28 12.02 -7.00
C GLN A 136 1.63 12.70 -6.77
N TYR A 137 2.51 11.97 -6.10
CA TYR A 137 3.85 12.40 -5.76
C TYR A 137 4.86 11.36 -6.21
N GLN A 138 6.06 11.83 -6.53
CA GLN A 138 7.19 10.99 -6.88
C GLN A 138 8.32 11.26 -5.90
N VAL A 139 8.93 10.18 -5.41
CA VAL A 139 10.08 10.22 -4.52
C VAL A 139 11.16 9.29 -5.08
N ASN A 140 12.30 9.86 -5.43
CA ASN A 140 13.51 9.08 -5.65
C ASN A 140 14.13 8.72 -4.30
N LEU A 141 14.44 7.45 -4.09
CA LEU A 141 15.27 7.04 -2.97
C LEU A 141 16.63 7.72 -3.11
N SER A 142 17.12 8.41 -2.07
CA SER A 142 18.50 8.86 -2.07
C SER A 142 19.41 7.68 -1.71
N LEU A 143 20.70 7.76 -2.00
CA LEU A 143 21.67 6.74 -1.56
C LEU A 143 21.60 6.54 -0.04
N GLY A 144 21.48 7.63 0.72
CA GLY A 144 21.33 7.57 2.17
C GLY A 144 20.05 6.85 2.62
N MET A 145 18.92 7.05 1.91
CA MET A 145 17.68 6.31 2.20
C MET A 145 17.82 4.83 1.84
N ALA A 146 18.43 4.51 0.69
CA ALA A 146 18.67 3.14 0.26
C ALA A 146 19.57 2.37 1.25
N VAL A 147 20.66 2.98 1.70
CA VAL A 147 21.55 2.39 2.72
C VAL A 147 20.79 2.09 4.01
N ARG A 148 20.01 3.05 4.53
CA ARG A 148 19.21 2.85 5.74
C ARG A 148 18.15 1.74 5.59
N LEU A 149 17.55 1.63 4.41
CA LEU A 149 16.61 0.54 4.10
C LEU A 149 17.30 -0.82 4.14
N VAL A 150 18.47 -0.95 3.50
CA VAL A 150 19.27 -2.19 3.53
C VAL A 150 19.70 -2.55 4.96
N GLU A 151 20.18 -1.58 5.74
CA GLU A 151 20.53 -1.79 7.14
C GLU A 151 19.34 -2.28 7.98
N ALA A 152 18.17 -1.66 7.78
CA ALA A 152 16.94 -2.06 8.46
C ALA A 152 16.52 -3.49 8.10
N LEU A 153 16.56 -3.85 6.81
CA LEU A 153 16.24 -5.18 6.31
C LEU A 153 17.19 -6.25 6.86
N GLU A 154 18.49 -5.98 6.87
CA GLU A 154 19.47 -6.88 7.47
C GLU A 154 19.24 -7.05 8.98
N GLY A 155 18.87 -5.97 9.67
CA GLY A 155 18.45 -6.01 11.07
C GLY A 155 17.23 -6.90 11.31
N VAL A 156 16.20 -6.81 10.46
CA VAL A 156 15.00 -7.68 10.51
C VAL A 156 15.40 -9.13 10.29
N ARG A 157 16.13 -9.42 9.21
CA ARG A 157 16.59 -10.78 8.86
C ARG A 157 17.40 -11.42 9.97
N LYS A 158 18.25 -10.65 10.65
CA LYS A 158 19.03 -11.13 11.80
C LYS A 158 18.14 -11.50 12.98
N ARG A 159 17.13 -10.67 13.30
CA ARG A 159 16.16 -10.95 14.38
C ARG A 159 15.33 -12.21 14.09
N GLU A 160 14.86 -12.39 12.86
CA GLU A 160 14.12 -13.59 12.47
C GLU A 160 14.97 -14.87 12.59
N LYS A 161 16.24 -14.81 12.18
CA LYS A 161 17.18 -15.93 12.36
C LYS A 161 17.41 -16.26 13.84
N LEU A 162 17.59 -15.23 14.68
CA LEU A 162 17.75 -15.40 16.13
C LEU A 162 16.52 -16.06 16.76
N SER A 163 15.31 -15.58 16.45
CA SER A 163 14.06 -16.17 16.95
C SER A 163 13.93 -17.65 16.59
N LYS A 164 14.23 -18.03 15.34
CA LYS A 164 14.20 -19.44 14.92
C LYS A 164 15.19 -20.32 15.68
N ILE A 165 16.36 -19.79 16.01
CA ILE A 165 17.36 -20.51 16.81
C ILE A 165 16.88 -20.68 18.25
N GLU A 166 16.31 -19.63 18.84
CA GLU A 166 15.74 -19.67 20.20
C GLU A 166 14.62 -20.71 20.30
N ASP A 167 13.71 -20.76 19.32
CA ASP A 167 12.66 -21.77 19.24
C ASP A 167 13.23 -23.20 19.18
N LEU A 168 14.26 -23.43 18.35
CA LEU A 168 14.91 -24.74 18.23
C LEU A 168 15.61 -25.17 19.53
N ILE A 169 16.23 -24.23 20.25
CA ILE A 169 16.84 -24.49 21.56
C ILE A 169 15.76 -24.88 22.57
N GLN A 170 14.62 -24.21 22.54
CA GLN A 170 13.51 -24.49 23.45
C GLN A 170 12.88 -25.86 23.19
N ILE A 171 12.67 -26.23 21.92
CA ILE A 171 12.18 -27.56 21.52
C ILE A 171 13.14 -28.66 22.02
N ARG A 172 14.45 -28.52 21.76
CA ARG A 172 15.44 -29.50 22.23
C ARG A 172 15.49 -29.64 23.75
N ARG A 173 15.27 -28.55 24.50
CA ARG A 173 15.19 -28.61 25.97
C ARG A 173 13.96 -29.40 26.44
N GLN A 174 12.84 -29.30 25.73
CA GLN A 174 11.62 -30.05 26.04
C GLN A 174 11.74 -31.53 25.69
N GLU A 175 12.51 -31.89 24.66
CA GLU A 175 12.76 -33.30 24.28
C GLU A 175 13.74 -34.02 25.23
N MET A 176 14.51 -33.28 26.04
CA MET A 176 15.47 -33.84 27.00
C MET A 176 14.91 -33.98 28.42
N HIS A 177 13.62 -33.68 28.63
CA HIS A 177 12.89 -33.84 29.89
C HIS A 177 11.73 -34.81 29.70
#